data_AF-A0A1F9CPS9-F1
#
_entry.id   AF-A0A1F9CPS9-F1
#
_cell.length_a   1.000
_cell.length_b   1.000
_cell.length_c   1.000
_cell.angle_alpha   90.00
_cell.angle_beta   90.00
_cell.angle_gamma   90.00
#
_symmetry.space_group_name_H-M   'P 1'
#
loop_
_entity.id
_entity.type
_entity.pdbx_description
1 polymer ?
#
loop_
_entity_poly.entity_id
_entity_poly.type
_entity_poly.pdbx_seq_one_letter_code
_entity_poly.pdbx_strand_id
1 'polypeptide(L)'
;MARVDLPTERYASAAAPGGQAVAYTASFLLTSGFRLHVLDGRGVTIENLAVPPMPSFRLVWESSVRMTSVRIPGFLPRDFPSTIKLFEVVTGARVQGRCAPGGRVRLAVPVKTNTGRRFDWTAEAQCARWGHYVLRSPYASPRAILSAGNLQAQVAITDVQVRAGKVVEADLGKAPVRKR
;
A
#
# COMPACT_ATOMS: atom_id res chain seq x y z
N MET A 1 12.94 6.03 -21.54
CA MET A 1 12.73 6.19 -20.09
C MET A 1 12.82 7.67 -19.77
N ALA A 2 11.74 8.30 -19.31
CA ALA A 2 11.79 9.70 -18.90
C ALA A 2 12.49 9.81 -17.53
N ARG A 3 13.48 10.71 -17.42
CA ARG A 3 14.02 11.12 -16.12
C ARG A 3 12.90 11.84 -15.38
N VAL A 4 12.50 11.29 -14.23
CA VAL A 4 11.61 11.99 -13.30
C VAL A 4 12.54 12.80 -12.40
N ASP A 5 12.56 14.12 -12.59
CA ASP A 5 13.21 15.04 -11.66
C ASP A 5 12.37 15.05 -10.38
N LEU A 6 12.83 14.29 -9.38
CA LEU A 6 12.18 14.23 -8.07
C LEU A 6 12.58 15.49 -7.27
N PRO A 7 11.63 16.23 -6.67
CA PRO A 7 11.94 17.40 -5.86
C PRO A 7 12.91 17.06 -4.74
N THR A 8 13.88 17.95 -4.48
CA THR A 8 14.79 17.90 -3.32
C THR A 8 14.10 18.32 -2.01
N GLU A 9 12.78 18.47 -2.02
CA GLU A 9 11.97 18.83 -0.87
C GLU A 9 12.14 17.81 0.25
N ARG A 10 12.10 18.29 1.49
CA ARG A 10 12.30 17.49 2.70
C ARG A 10 10.95 16.93 3.12
N TYR A 11 10.74 15.63 2.91
CA TYR A 11 9.42 14.99 3.13
C TYR A 11 9.25 14.34 4.51
N ALA A 12 10.36 14.01 5.17
CA ALA A 12 10.36 13.39 6.50
C ALA A 12 11.70 13.59 7.19
N SER A 13 11.82 13.26 8.49
CA SER A 13 13.11 13.28 9.17
C SER A 13 13.26 12.18 10.22
N ALA A 14 14.50 11.77 10.50
CA ALA A 14 14.80 10.95 11.67
C ALA A 14 15.99 11.52 12.42
N ALA A 15 15.98 11.36 13.75
CA ALA A 15 17.07 11.79 14.62
C ALA A 15 17.40 10.68 15.60
N ALA A 16 18.66 10.20 15.61
CA ALA A 16 19.13 9.36 16.71
C ALA A 16 19.09 10.16 18.04
N PRO A 17 18.99 9.52 19.21
CA PRO A 17 19.10 10.21 20.50
C PRO A 17 20.41 11.02 20.55
N GLY A 18 20.30 12.35 20.71
CA GLY A 18 21.44 13.28 20.70
C GLY A 18 21.99 13.66 19.31
N GLY A 19 21.41 13.16 18.22
CA GLY A 19 21.85 13.41 16.84
C GLY A 19 21.05 14.47 16.09
N GLN A 20 21.64 15.01 15.02
CA GLN A 20 20.98 15.96 14.12
C GLN A 20 19.87 15.26 13.31
N ALA A 21 18.74 15.92 13.12
CA ALA A 21 17.66 15.40 12.29
C ALA A 21 18.10 15.33 10.82
N VAL A 22 18.07 14.13 10.22
CA VAL A 22 18.35 13.90 8.81
C VAL A 22 17.04 13.99 8.04
N ALA A 23 16.97 14.88 7.05
CA ALA A 23 15.82 14.99 6.17
C ALA A 23 15.85 13.90 5.10
N TYR A 24 14.69 13.28 4.85
CA TYR A 24 14.50 12.29 3.80
C TYR A 24 14.00 12.95 2.52
N THR A 25 14.67 12.64 1.42
CA THR A 25 14.29 13.07 0.06
C THR A 25 13.24 12.13 -0.52
N ALA A 26 12.52 12.58 -1.56
CA ALA A 26 11.59 11.71 -2.29
C ALA A 26 12.25 10.41 -2.78
N SER A 27 13.46 10.48 -3.33
CA SER A 27 14.22 9.31 -3.78
C SER A 27 14.46 8.29 -2.66
N PHE A 28 14.73 8.75 -1.43
CA PHE A 28 14.90 7.87 -0.29
C PHE A 28 13.58 7.18 0.09
N LEU A 29 12.47 7.94 0.13
CA LEU A 29 11.15 7.40 0.46
C LEU A 29 10.65 6.37 -0.56
N LEU A 30 11.12 6.44 -1.80
CA LEU A 30 10.78 5.50 -2.87
C LEU A 30 11.62 4.22 -2.87
N THR A 31 12.68 4.14 -2.07
CA THR A 31 13.48 2.91 -1.95
C THR A 31 12.69 1.75 -1.36
N SER A 32 13.03 0.53 -1.77
CA SER A 32 12.47 -0.69 -1.17
C SER A 32 12.71 -0.76 0.34
N GLY A 33 13.88 -0.29 0.80
CA GLY A 33 14.23 -0.27 2.23
C GLY A 33 13.23 0.54 3.05
N PHE A 34 12.97 1.79 2.65
CA PHE A 34 11.99 2.64 3.33
C PHE A 34 10.57 2.07 3.21
N ARG A 35 10.16 1.67 2.01
CA ARG A 35 8.81 1.17 1.74
C ARG A 35 8.49 -0.10 2.51
N LEU A 36 9.44 -1.01 2.67
CA LEU A 36 9.25 -2.23 3.46
C LEU A 36 9.39 -1.94 4.95
N HIS A 37 10.51 -1.35 5.36
CA HIS A 37 10.85 -1.21 6.77
C HIS A 37 9.95 -0.21 7.48
N VAL A 38 9.67 0.95 6.88
CA VAL A 38 8.93 2.02 7.54
C VAL A 38 7.44 1.96 7.23
N LEU A 39 7.09 1.66 5.97
CA LEU A 39 5.69 1.68 5.52
C LEU A 39 5.00 0.30 5.54
N ASP A 40 5.68 -0.76 5.98
CA ASP A 40 5.14 -2.13 5.99
C ASP A 40 4.74 -2.66 4.59
N GLY A 41 5.32 -2.09 3.53
CA GLY A 41 4.98 -2.36 2.15
C GLY A 41 3.65 -1.74 1.68
N ARG A 42 2.99 -0.92 2.51
CA ARG A 42 1.71 -0.27 2.16
C ARG A 42 1.91 0.94 1.24
N GLY A 43 0.92 1.23 0.41
CA GLY A 43 0.84 2.52 -0.30
C GLY A 43 0.41 3.63 0.65
N VAL A 44 1.01 4.81 0.50
CA VAL A 44 0.71 5.99 1.32
C VAL A 44 1.02 7.26 0.53
N THR A 45 0.33 8.34 0.85
CA THR A 45 0.73 9.68 0.43
C THR A 45 1.39 10.39 1.60
N ILE A 46 2.64 10.82 1.43
CA ILE A 46 3.38 11.64 2.40
C ILE A 46 3.44 13.04 1.81
N GLU A 47 2.70 13.98 2.39
CA GLU A 47 2.52 15.33 1.86
C GLU A 47 1.95 15.29 0.43
N ASN A 48 2.75 15.67 -0.58
CA ASN A 48 2.43 15.62 -2.01
C ASN A 48 3.05 14.41 -2.74
N LEU A 49 3.81 13.56 -2.05
CA LEU A 49 4.46 12.39 -2.64
C LEU A 49 3.61 11.13 -2.49
N ALA A 50 3.16 10.57 -3.62
CA ALA A 50 2.56 9.24 -3.66
C ALA A 50 3.64 8.16 -3.60
N VAL A 51 3.68 7.41 -2.50
CA VAL A 51 4.57 6.25 -2.33
C VAL A 51 3.78 4.97 -2.66
N PRO A 52 4.13 4.25 -3.75
CA PRO A 52 3.35 3.11 -4.19
C PRO A 52 3.48 1.92 -3.22
N PRO A 53 2.45 1.08 -3.11
CA PRO A 53 2.53 -0.18 -2.36
C PRO A 53 3.55 -1.15 -2.98
N MET A 54 3.95 -2.15 -2.19
CA MET A 54 4.82 -3.26 -2.60
C MET A 54 3.97 -4.52 -2.82
N PRO A 55 3.45 -4.78 -4.03
CA PRO A 55 2.41 -5.81 -4.24
C PRO A 55 2.92 -7.25 -4.21
N SER A 56 4.23 -7.46 -4.09
CA SER A 56 4.87 -8.77 -4.04
C SER A 56 5.54 -9.06 -2.70
N PHE A 57 5.39 -8.18 -1.70
CA PHE A 57 6.01 -8.36 -0.39
C PHE A 57 4.93 -8.30 0.69
N ARG A 58 4.83 -9.37 1.48
CA ARG A 58 3.98 -9.38 2.66
C ARG A 58 4.81 -9.55 3.92
N LEU A 59 4.51 -8.75 4.93
CA LEU A 59 5.09 -8.83 6.26
C LEU A 59 4.55 -10.10 6.92
N VAL A 60 5.43 -11.07 7.19
CA VAL A 60 5.07 -12.33 7.84
C VAL A 60 5.49 -12.35 9.31
N TRP A 61 6.48 -11.54 9.67
CA TRP A 61 6.96 -11.45 11.04
C TRP A 61 7.61 -10.10 11.31
N GLU A 62 7.46 -9.60 12.53
CA GLU A 62 8.18 -8.46 13.05
C GLU A 62 8.58 -8.65 14.52
N SER A 63 9.66 -7.98 14.94
CA SER A 63 10.10 -7.97 16.33
C SER A 63 9.17 -7.15 17.21
N SER A 64 9.09 -7.47 18.50
CA SER A 64 8.40 -6.64 19.51
C SER A 64 9.12 -5.32 19.81
N VAL A 65 10.43 -5.25 19.58
CA VAL A 65 11.25 -4.05 19.76
C VAL A 65 10.97 -3.05 18.64
N ARG A 66 10.64 -1.81 19.01
CA ARG A 66 10.29 -0.72 18.08
C ARG A 66 11.36 0.35 18.02
N MET A 67 11.47 0.99 16.86
CA MET A 67 12.22 2.24 16.71
C MET A 67 11.53 3.35 17.51
N THR A 68 12.31 4.30 18.03
CA THR A 68 11.80 5.44 18.83
C THR A 68 12.10 6.81 18.19
N SER A 69 12.83 6.82 17.07
CA SER A 69 13.51 8.00 16.50
C SER A 69 13.02 8.45 15.11
N VAL A 70 12.08 7.74 14.49
CA VAL A 70 11.62 8.05 13.13
C VAL A 70 10.38 8.94 13.18
N ARG A 71 10.45 10.20 12.71
CA ARG A 71 9.30 11.11 12.63
C ARG A 71 8.91 11.38 11.18
N ILE A 72 7.80 10.81 10.76
CA ILE A 72 7.22 11.08 9.43
C ILE A 72 5.99 11.98 9.62
N PRO A 73 5.89 13.11 8.92
CA PRO A 73 4.68 13.93 8.92
C PRO A 73 3.43 13.08 8.66
N GLY A 74 2.43 13.18 9.54
CA GLY A 74 1.19 12.41 9.44
C GLY A 74 1.25 10.97 9.99
N PHE A 75 2.40 10.47 10.47
CA PHE A 75 2.50 9.18 11.17
C PHE A 75 2.48 9.38 12.69
N LEU A 76 1.69 8.57 13.39
CA LEU A 76 1.57 8.65 14.85
C LEU A 76 2.55 7.69 15.54
N PRO A 77 2.93 7.92 16.81
CA PRO A 77 3.89 7.07 17.53
C PRO A 77 3.54 5.57 17.58
N ARG A 78 2.25 5.21 17.53
CA ARG A 78 1.80 3.82 17.46
C ARG A 78 2.24 3.10 16.18
N ASP A 79 2.59 3.86 15.15
CA ASP A 79 3.04 3.39 13.83
C ASP A 79 4.56 3.24 13.76
N PHE A 80 5.30 3.43 14.87
CA PHE A 80 6.74 3.26 14.84
C PHE A 80 7.13 1.85 14.37
N PRO A 81 8.05 1.74 13.39
CA PRO A 81 8.47 0.46 12.85
C PRO A 81 9.07 -0.46 13.91
N SER A 82 8.77 -1.75 13.82
CA SER A 82 9.58 -2.78 14.46
C SER A 82 11.01 -2.78 13.90
N THR A 83 11.97 -3.03 14.77
CA THR A 83 13.41 -3.02 14.47
C THR A 83 13.80 -4.09 13.45
N ILE A 84 13.15 -5.25 13.48
CA ILE A 84 13.37 -6.34 12.54
C ILE A 84 12.03 -6.73 11.92
N LYS A 85 12.02 -6.93 10.60
CA LYS A 85 10.86 -7.34 9.82
C LYS A 85 11.27 -8.38 8.78
N LEU A 86 10.47 -9.43 8.65
CA LEU A 86 10.64 -10.46 7.64
C LEU A 86 9.50 -10.38 6.64
N PHE A 87 9.85 -10.32 5.37
CA PHE A 87 8.90 -10.29 4.27
C PHE A 87 9.00 -11.56 3.45
N GLU A 88 7.85 -12.12 3.09
CA GLU A 88 7.76 -13.16 2.08
C GLU A 88 7.53 -12.52 0.71
N VAL A 89 8.23 -13.01 -0.31
CA VAL A 89 7.97 -12.66 -1.70
C VAL A 89 6.85 -13.55 -2.23
N VAL A 90 5.78 -12.93 -2.72
CA VAL A 90 4.62 -13.63 -3.27
C VAL A 90 4.24 -13.07 -4.64
N THR A 91 3.59 -13.90 -5.46
CA THR A 91 3.05 -13.47 -6.75
C THR A 91 2.02 -12.34 -6.56
N GLY A 92 1.15 -12.47 -5.56
CA GLY A 92 0.12 -11.50 -5.22
C GLY A 92 -1.17 -11.73 -6.02
N ALA A 93 -2.32 -11.79 -5.35
CA ALA A 93 -3.62 -12.00 -5.96
C ALA A 93 -4.01 -10.77 -6.80
N ARG A 94 -4.56 -10.99 -7.99
CA ARG A 94 -5.00 -9.93 -8.91
C ARG A 94 -6.47 -9.61 -8.65
N VAL A 95 -6.75 -8.53 -7.94
CA VAL A 95 -8.11 -8.01 -7.76
C VAL A 95 -8.45 -7.13 -8.95
N GLN A 96 -9.46 -7.50 -9.71
CA GLN A 96 -9.84 -6.78 -10.93
C GLN A 96 -11.35 -6.75 -11.10
N GLY A 97 -11.81 -5.87 -11.99
CA GLY A 97 -13.22 -5.76 -12.33
C GLY A 97 -13.53 -4.42 -12.97
N ARG A 98 -14.82 -4.10 -13.01
CA ARG A 98 -15.35 -2.89 -13.63
C ARG A 98 -15.43 -1.72 -12.66
N CYS A 99 -15.24 -0.53 -13.23
CA CYS A 99 -15.27 0.76 -12.54
C CYS A 99 -15.65 1.88 -13.51
N ALA A 100 -16.00 3.05 -12.97
CA ALA A 100 -16.22 4.25 -13.77
C ALA A 100 -14.90 4.69 -14.46
N PRO A 101 -14.86 4.83 -15.80
CA PRO A 101 -13.65 5.23 -16.53
C PRO A 101 -13.00 6.49 -15.96
N GLY A 102 -11.68 6.44 -15.76
CA GLY A 102 -10.91 7.56 -15.17
C GLY A 102 -11.05 7.72 -13.66
N GLY A 103 -12.02 7.04 -13.03
CA GLY A 103 -12.20 7.02 -11.58
C GLY A 103 -11.03 6.34 -10.86
N ARG A 104 -10.88 6.62 -9.57
CA ARG A 104 -9.85 5.99 -8.73
C ARG A 104 -10.44 4.81 -7.97
N VAL A 105 -9.77 3.67 -8.04
CA VAL A 105 -10.11 2.46 -7.29
C VAL A 105 -9.07 2.26 -6.19
N ARG A 106 -9.51 2.01 -4.97
CA ARG A 106 -8.65 1.72 -3.82
C ARG A 106 -8.99 0.36 -3.25
N LEU A 107 -7.96 -0.41 -2.92
CA LEU A 107 -8.06 -1.64 -2.14
C LEU A 107 -7.38 -1.42 -0.80
N ALA A 108 -8.09 -1.70 0.29
CA ALA A 108 -7.57 -1.70 1.65
C ALA A 108 -7.70 -3.12 2.22
N VAL A 109 -6.57 -3.70 2.63
CA VAL A 109 -6.50 -5.06 3.17
C VAL A 109 -6.08 -4.95 4.63
N PRO A 110 -6.96 -5.30 5.59
CA PRO A 110 -6.60 -5.25 7.00
C PRO A 110 -5.59 -6.35 7.34
N VAL A 111 -4.45 -5.96 7.90
CA VAL A 111 -3.36 -6.85 8.29
C VAL A 111 -3.20 -6.84 9.81
N LYS A 112 -3.00 -8.02 10.40
CA LYS A 112 -2.59 -8.20 11.80
C LYS A 112 -1.25 -8.93 11.82
N THR A 113 -0.25 -8.38 12.49
CA THR A 113 1.08 -8.99 12.59
C THR A 113 1.16 -9.99 13.75
N ASN A 114 2.27 -10.72 13.84
CA ASN A 114 2.58 -11.63 14.94
C ASN A 114 2.69 -10.93 16.31
N THR A 115 2.91 -9.61 16.36
CA THR A 115 2.93 -8.83 17.61
C THR A 115 1.56 -8.25 17.97
N GLY A 116 0.52 -8.55 17.18
CA GLY A 116 -0.83 -8.04 17.36
C GLY A 116 -1.06 -6.63 16.81
N ARG A 117 -0.03 -5.96 16.26
CA ARG A 117 -0.17 -4.68 15.57
C ARG A 117 -1.09 -4.83 14.35
N ARG A 118 -1.88 -3.79 14.10
CA ARG A 118 -2.81 -3.75 12.97
C ARG A 118 -2.52 -2.55 12.09
N PHE A 119 -2.64 -2.74 10.78
CA PHE A 119 -2.58 -1.68 9.78
C PHE A 119 -3.35 -2.11 8.53
N ASP A 120 -3.71 -1.15 7.69
CA ASP A 120 -4.25 -1.45 6.38
C ASP A 120 -3.13 -1.40 5.34
N TRP A 121 -2.93 -2.51 4.63
CA TRP A 121 -2.17 -2.48 3.40
C TRP A 121 -3.06 -1.88 2.31
N THR A 122 -2.63 -0.79 1.68
CA THR A 122 -3.47 -0.10 0.69
C THR A 122 -2.81 0.02 -0.66
N ALA A 123 -3.61 -0.10 -1.72
CA ALA A 123 -3.20 0.10 -3.10
C ALA A 123 -4.26 0.89 -3.86
N GLU A 124 -3.82 1.72 -4.80
CA GLU A 124 -4.69 2.52 -5.65
C GLU A 124 -4.34 2.28 -7.12
N ALA A 125 -5.37 2.31 -7.96
CA ALA A 125 -5.25 2.24 -9.41
C ALA A 125 -6.24 3.22 -10.03
N GLN A 126 -5.85 3.82 -11.15
CA GLN A 126 -6.80 4.54 -11.98
C GLN A 126 -7.55 3.55 -12.87
N CYS A 127 -8.87 3.68 -12.91
CA CYS A 127 -9.73 2.94 -13.80
C CYS A 127 -9.39 3.31 -15.25
N ALA A 128 -9.13 2.31 -16.09
CA ALA A 128 -8.83 2.52 -17.49
C ALA A 128 -10.01 3.19 -18.22
N ARG A 129 -9.73 3.81 -19.38
CA ARG A 129 -10.77 4.47 -20.20
C ARG A 129 -11.91 3.54 -20.64
N TRP A 130 -11.65 2.24 -20.71
CA TRP A 130 -12.64 1.20 -21.02
C TRP A 130 -13.35 0.63 -19.78
N GLY A 131 -13.15 1.22 -18.60
CA GLY A 131 -13.91 0.90 -17.39
C GLY A 131 -13.42 -0.33 -16.63
N HIS A 132 -12.12 -0.60 -16.62
CA HIS A 132 -11.53 -1.73 -15.91
C HIS A 132 -10.36 -1.30 -15.03
N TYR A 133 -10.19 -1.96 -13.88
CA TYR A 133 -9.04 -1.76 -13.00
C TYR A 133 -8.35 -3.10 -12.71
N VAL A 134 -7.07 -3.03 -12.33
CA VAL A 134 -6.34 -4.17 -11.78
C VAL A 134 -5.50 -3.67 -10.61
N LEU A 135 -5.65 -4.32 -9.46
CA LEU A 135 -4.86 -4.16 -8.26
C LEU A 135 -4.24 -5.51 -7.89
N ARG A 136 -3.10 -5.50 -7.21
CA ARG A 136 -2.42 -6.74 -6.80
C ARG A 136 -2.17 -6.73 -5.30
N SER A 137 -2.76 -7.67 -4.57
CA SER A 137 -2.61 -7.80 -3.11
C SER A 137 -1.61 -8.90 -2.75
N PRO A 138 -0.61 -8.63 -1.90
CA PRO A 138 0.25 -9.66 -1.33
C PRO A 138 -0.38 -10.33 -0.09
N TYR A 139 -1.55 -9.88 0.38
CA TYR A 139 -2.21 -10.41 1.57
C TYR A 139 -3.54 -11.10 1.23
N ALA A 140 -3.79 -12.21 1.92
CA ALA A 140 -5.09 -12.84 1.99
C ALA A 140 -5.93 -12.12 3.06
N SER A 141 -7.23 -11.97 2.81
CA SER A 141 -8.17 -11.39 3.76
C SER A 141 -9.60 -11.76 3.39
N PRO A 142 -10.45 -12.19 4.34
CA PRO A 142 -11.87 -12.41 4.08
C PRO A 142 -12.66 -11.10 3.96
N ARG A 143 -12.04 -9.96 4.27
CA ARG A 143 -12.71 -8.66 4.46
C ARG A 143 -11.89 -7.49 3.93
N ALA A 144 -11.21 -7.68 2.80
CA ALA A 144 -10.61 -6.54 2.11
C ALA A 144 -11.73 -5.59 1.65
N ILE A 145 -11.49 -4.29 1.70
CA ILE A 145 -12.44 -3.28 1.25
C ILE A 145 -11.92 -2.70 -0.06
N LEU A 146 -12.75 -2.80 -1.09
CA LEU A 146 -12.53 -2.19 -2.39
C LEU A 146 -13.47 -0.98 -2.49
N SER A 147 -12.97 0.17 -2.95
CA SER A 147 -13.77 1.39 -3.06
C SER A 147 -13.46 2.22 -4.30
N ALA A 148 -14.46 2.94 -4.80
CA ALA A 148 -14.34 3.98 -5.82
C ALA A 148 -15.39 5.07 -5.59
N GLY A 149 -14.95 6.27 -5.23
CA GLY A 149 -15.87 7.34 -4.82
C GLY A 149 -16.70 6.92 -3.59
N ASN A 150 -18.02 6.98 -3.70
CA ASN A 150 -18.97 6.54 -2.67
C ASN A 150 -19.29 5.04 -2.72
N LEU A 151 -18.79 4.30 -3.71
CA LEU A 151 -19.03 2.86 -3.84
C LEU A 151 -18.01 2.08 -3.04
N GLN A 152 -18.47 1.05 -2.33
CA GLN A 152 -17.61 0.11 -1.61
C GLN A 152 -18.12 -1.33 -1.77
N ALA A 153 -17.19 -2.28 -1.76
CA ALA A 153 -17.48 -3.71 -1.76
C ALA A 153 -16.48 -4.43 -0.85
N GLN A 154 -16.95 -5.48 -0.17
CA GLN A 154 -16.08 -6.40 0.54
C GLN A 154 -15.58 -7.47 -0.44
N VAL A 155 -14.28 -7.73 -0.42
CA VAL A 155 -13.61 -8.71 -1.28
C VAL A 155 -12.92 -9.75 -0.41
N ALA A 156 -13.19 -11.03 -0.69
CA ALA A 156 -12.48 -12.15 -0.08
C ALA A 156 -11.29 -12.55 -0.97
N ILE A 157 -10.10 -12.54 -0.40
CA ILE A 157 -8.84 -12.93 -1.03
C ILE A 157 -8.25 -14.08 -0.21
N THR A 158 -8.02 -15.22 -0.84
CA THR A 158 -7.46 -16.42 -0.17
C THR A 158 -5.94 -16.49 -0.33
N ASP A 159 -5.27 -17.22 0.57
CA ASP A 159 -3.82 -17.41 0.49
C ASP A 159 -3.39 -18.16 -0.77
N VAL A 160 -4.20 -19.14 -1.20
CA VAL A 160 -4.00 -19.86 -2.47
C VAL A 160 -4.00 -18.89 -3.65
N GLN A 161 -4.93 -17.93 -3.68
CA GLN A 161 -4.97 -16.92 -4.73
C GLN A 161 -3.75 -15.99 -4.68
N VAL A 162 -3.27 -15.61 -3.49
CA VAL A 162 -2.08 -14.77 -3.33
C VAL A 162 -0.83 -15.48 -3.86
N ARG A 163 -0.60 -16.73 -3.45
CA ARG A 163 0.59 -17.49 -3.84
C ARG A 163 0.62 -17.77 -5.34
N ALA A 164 -0.52 -18.20 -5.89
CA ALA A 164 -0.65 -18.54 -7.30
C ALA A 164 -0.88 -17.32 -8.22
N GLY A 165 -1.02 -16.11 -7.66
CA GLY A 165 -1.32 -14.90 -8.43
C GLY A 165 -2.67 -14.94 -9.15
N LYS A 166 -3.64 -15.68 -8.60
CA LYS A 166 -4.96 -15.87 -9.22
C LYS A 166 -5.76 -14.58 -9.21
N VAL A 167 -6.69 -14.52 -10.14
CA VAL A 167 -7.66 -13.45 -10.28
C VAL A 167 -8.75 -13.55 -9.21
N VAL A 168 -9.14 -12.40 -8.69
CA VAL A 168 -10.29 -12.17 -7.82
C VAL A 168 -11.16 -11.11 -8.50
N GLU A 169 -12.33 -11.51 -8.99
CA GLU A 169 -13.26 -10.59 -9.65
C GLU A 169 -14.06 -9.79 -8.62
N ALA A 170 -14.10 -8.47 -8.79
CA ALA A 170 -14.85 -7.56 -7.93
C ALA A 170 -15.27 -6.29 -8.69
N ASP A 171 -16.54 -6.20 -9.06
CA ASP A 171 -17.11 -5.05 -9.76
C ASP A 171 -17.56 -3.96 -8.78
N LEU A 172 -17.20 -2.70 -9.04
CA LEU A 172 -17.67 -1.52 -8.30
C LEU A 172 -18.77 -0.78 -9.07
N GLY A 173 -19.75 -1.53 -9.60
CA GLY A 173 -20.89 -0.98 -10.33
C GLY A 173 -20.67 -0.83 -11.84
N LYS A 174 -21.76 -0.97 -12.61
CA LYS A 174 -21.76 -0.92 -14.07
C LYS A 174 -21.42 0.49 -14.55
N ALA A 175 -20.46 0.63 -15.46
CA ALA A 175 -20.36 1.84 -16.28
C ALA A 175 -21.75 2.09 -16.92
N PRO A 176 -22.25 3.35 -16.96
CA PRO A 176 -23.48 3.62 -17.68
C PRO A 176 -23.28 3.18 -19.13
N VAL A 177 -24.11 2.25 -19.58
CA VAL A 177 -24.18 1.85 -20.99
C VAL A 177 -24.57 3.12 -21.74
N ARG A 178 -23.64 3.71 -22.49
CA ARG A 178 -24.01 4.73 -23.48
C ARG A 178 -24.92 4.03 -24.49
N LYS A 179 -26.23 4.24 -24.37
CA LYS A 179 -27.16 3.98 -25.47
C LYS A 179 -26.66 4.85 -26.63
N ARG A 180 -26.29 4.20 -27.73
CA ARG A 180 -26.13 4.86 -29.02
C ARG A 180 -27.51 5.19 -29.57
#